data_AF-A0A7W0M2X2-F1
#
_entry.id   AF-A0A7W0M2X2-F1
#
_cell.length_a   1.000
_cell.length_b   1.000
_cell.length_c   1.000
_cell.angle_alpha   90.00
_cell.angle_beta   90.00
_cell.angle_gamma   90.00
#
_symmetry.space_group_name_H-M   'P 1'
#
loop_
_entity.id
_entity.type
_entity.pdbx_description
1 polymer ?
#
loop_
_entity_poly.entity_id
_entity_poly.type
_entity_poly.pdbx_seq_one_letter_code
_entity_poly.pdbx_strand_id
1 'polypeptide(L)'
;MSTLILGVVVSGWHVPILFLEEDGLRAPIVVGYLLGSVAVTFWYTWLFNHTGGSVLITLVSHAAQGTITIGGFWSAGADFAQANLLFGLVASAVAIGLVLFDRKAWRGPAASYFPRKK
;
A
#
# COMPACT_ATOMS: atom_id res chain seq x y z
N MET A 1 0.72 -13.71 -7.54
CA MET A 1 0.53 -14.32 -6.21
C MET A 1 1.53 -13.78 -5.19
N SER A 2 2.81 -13.61 -5.54
CA SER A 2 3.85 -13.07 -4.63
C SER A 2 3.48 -11.74 -3.97
N THR A 3 2.85 -10.81 -4.69
CA THR A 3 2.40 -9.51 -4.16
C THR A 3 1.38 -9.63 -3.03
N LEU A 4 0.45 -10.59 -3.10
CA LEU A 4 -0.55 -10.78 -2.06
C LEU A 4 0.09 -11.30 -0.78
N ILE A 5 0.99 -12.28 -0.90
CA ILE A 5 1.75 -12.82 0.24
C ILE A 5 2.58 -11.70 0.88
N LEU A 6 3.28 -10.91 0.06
CA LEU A 6 4.03 -9.75 0.53
C LEU A 6 3.12 -8.75 1.24
N GLY A 7 1.96 -8.44 0.68
CA GLY A 7 0.99 -7.52 1.28
C GLY A 7 0.50 -7.98 2.65
N VAL A 8 0.25 -9.27 2.83
CA VAL A 8 -0.15 -9.85 4.14
C VAL A 8 1.00 -9.75 5.15
N VAL A 9 2.22 -10.10 4.75
CA VAL A 9 3.41 -10.02 5.63
C VAL A 9 3.67 -8.57 6.06
N VAL A 10 3.63 -7.63 5.11
CA VAL A 10 3.81 -6.20 5.37
C VAL A 10 2.69 -5.66 6.27
N SER A 11 1.45 -6.05 6.04
CA SER A 11 0.34 -5.64 6.92
C SER A 11 0.53 -6.14 8.34
N GLY A 12 0.96 -7.39 8.50
CA GLY A 12 1.33 -7.97 9.80
C GLY A 12 2.47 -7.21 10.49
N TRP A 13 3.49 -6.79 9.74
CA TRP A 13 4.61 -5.98 10.26
C TRP A 13 4.15 -4.64 10.85
N HIS A 14 3.09 -4.05 10.31
CA HIS A 14 2.59 -2.76 10.79
C HIS A 14 1.61 -2.87 11.96
N VAL A 15 1.18 -4.08 12.35
CA VAL A 15 0.24 -4.29 13.47
C VAL A 15 0.69 -3.63 14.78
N PRO A 16 1.98 -3.65 15.18
CA PRO A 16 2.43 -2.97 16.40
C PRO A 16 2.08 -1.47 16.46
N ILE A 17 2.02 -0.78 15.32
CA ILE A 17 1.71 0.66 15.25
C ILE A 17 0.28 0.95 15.74
N LEU A 18 -0.67 0.03 15.49
CA LEU A 18 -2.06 0.17 15.93
C LEU A 18 -2.21 0.21 17.46
N PHE A 19 -1.20 -0.25 18.20
CA PHE A 19 -1.16 -0.18 19.67
C PHE A 19 -0.46 1.09 20.19
N LEU A 20 0.28 1.79 19.33
CA LEU A 20 1.01 3.02 19.68
C LEU A 20 0.19 4.27 19.39
N GLU A 21 -0.78 4.19 18.48
CA GLU A 21 -1.69 5.29 18.15
C GLU A 21 -2.85 5.37 19.16
N GLU A 22 -3.18 6.58 19.61
CA GLU A 22 -4.41 6.83 20.36
C GLU A 22 -5.61 6.37 19.50
N ASP A 23 -6.52 5.59 20.10
CA ASP A 23 -7.67 5.01 19.41
C ASP A 23 -7.35 4.03 18.24
N GLY A 24 -6.09 3.64 18.04
CA GLY A 24 -5.66 2.83 16.89
C GLY A 24 -6.36 1.46 16.73
N LEU A 25 -6.90 0.91 17.82
CA LEU A 25 -7.65 -0.35 17.83
C LEU A 25 -9.13 -0.22 17.47
N ARG A 26 -9.63 0.99 17.16
CA ARG A 26 -11.01 1.16 16.68
C ARG A 26 -11.19 0.42 15.35
N ALA A 27 -12.29 -0.33 15.25
CA ALA A 27 -12.54 -1.21 14.10
C ALA A 27 -12.38 -0.54 12.72
N PRO A 28 -12.88 0.70 12.46
CA PRO A 28 -12.67 1.37 11.17
C PRO A 28 -11.19 1.68 10.86
N ILE A 29 -10.41 2.01 11.89
CA ILE A 29 -8.97 2.28 11.76
C ILE A 29 -8.24 0.99 11.44
N VAL A 30 -8.44 -0.07 12.23
CA VAL A 30 -7.82 -1.38 12.01
C VAL A 30 -8.12 -1.92 10.61
N VAL A 31 -9.39 -1.90 10.20
CA VAL A 31 -9.81 -2.39 8.88
C VAL A 31 -9.22 -1.51 7.77
N GLY A 32 -9.33 -0.19 7.87
CA GLY A 32 -8.79 0.73 6.88
C GLY A 32 -7.28 0.61 6.71
N TYR A 33 -6.56 0.49 7.82
CA TYR A 33 -5.11 0.41 7.86
C TYR A 33 -4.59 -0.92 7.29
N LEU A 34 -5.16 -2.05 7.71
CA LEU A 34 -4.75 -3.36 7.20
C LEU A 34 -5.10 -3.52 5.71
N LEU A 35 -6.32 -3.12 5.30
CA LEU A 35 -6.70 -3.14 3.88
C LEU A 35 -5.81 -2.20 3.06
N GLY A 36 -5.57 -0.99 3.56
CA GLY A 36 -4.70 0.00 2.94
C GLY A 36 -3.28 -0.53 2.77
N SER A 37 -2.70 -1.18 3.79
CA SER A 37 -1.35 -1.73 3.76
C SER A 37 -1.20 -2.84 2.71
N VAL A 38 -2.18 -3.76 2.61
CA VAL A 38 -2.21 -4.75 1.53
C VAL A 38 -2.32 -4.06 0.18
N ALA A 39 -3.26 -3.13 0.01
CA ALA A 39 -3.53 -2.48 -1.27
C ALA A 39 -2.35 -1.65 -1.78
N VAL A 40 -1.70 -0.88 -0.91
CA VAL A 40 -0.52 -0.07 -1.22
C VAL A 40 0.67 -0.96 -1.61
N THR A 41 0.76 -2.19 -1.09
CA THR A 41 1.77 -3.16 -1.56
C THR A 41 1.60 -3.52 -3.04
N PHE A 42 0.36 -3.55 -3.55
CA PHE A 42 0.12 -3.68 -5.00
C PHE A 42 0.60 -2.44 -5.75
N TRP A 43 0.39 -1.24 -5.23
CA TRP A 43 0.89 -0.02 -5.89
C TRP A 43 2.41 -0.02 -5.99
N TYR A 44 3.11 -0.35 -4.90
CA TYR A 44 4.57 -0.44 -4.88
C TYR A 44 5.11 -1.53 -5.81
N THR A 45 4.44 -2.68 -5.88
CA THR A 45 4.84 -3.73 -6.83
C THR A 45 4.63 -3.30 -8.28
N TRP A 46 3.49 -2.64 -8.56
CA TRP A 46 3.20 -2.12 -9.89
C TRP A 46 4.24 -1.09 -10.33
N LEU A 47 4.58 -0.16 -9.43
CA LEU A 47 5.56 0.89 -9.66
C LEU A 47 6.97 0.32 -9.88
N PHE A 48 7.38 -0.65 -9.07
CA PHE A 48 8.64 -1.37 -9.26
C PHE A 48 8.70 -2.02 -10.65
N ASN A 49 7.62 -2.68 -11.08
CA ASN A 49 7.55 -3.32 -12.39
C ASN A 49 7.58 -2.31 -13.55
N HIS A 50 6.96 -1.13 -13.38
CA HIS A 50 6.87 -0.08 -14.41
C HIS A 50 8.09 0.81 -14.50
N THR A 51 8.98 0.75 -13.50
CA THR A 51 10.23 1.54 -13.47
C THR A 51 11.46 0.68 -13.73
N GLY A 52 11.28 -0.48 -14.37
CA GLY A 52 12.38 -1.38 -14.73
C GLY A 52 13.05 -2.06 -13.51
N GLY A 53 12.30 -2.24 -12.42
CA GLY A 53 12.82 -2.78 -11.17
C GLY A 53 13.54 -1.75 -10.30
N SER A 54 13.21 -0.47 -10.41
CA SER A 54 13.81 0.59 -9.58
C SER A 54 13.27 0.55 -8.16
N VAL A 55 14.14 0.21 -7.20
CA VAL A 55 13.82 0.28 -5.77
C VAL A 55 13.73 1.73 -5.30
N LEU A 56 14.50 2.64 -5.91
CA LEU A 56 14.53 4.06 -5.53
C LEU A 56 13.14 4.70 -5.66
N ILE A 57 12.46 4.46 -6.79
CA ILE A 57 11.13 5.05 -7.01
C ILE A 57 10.12 4.50 -6.00
N THR A 58 10.15 3.21 -5.72
CA THR A 58 9.33 2.60 -4.67
C THR A 58 9.59 3.20 -3.29
N LEU A 59 10.86 3.45 -2.93
CA LEU A 59 11.23 4.08 -1.65
C LEU A 59 10.75 5.53 -1.55
N VAL A 60 10.90 6.30 -2.63
CA VAL A 60 10.40 7.69 -2.67
C VAL A 60 8.88 7.71 -2.48
N SER A 61 8.15 6.83 -3.16
CA SER A 61 6.69 6.72 -2.98
C SER A 61 6.32 6.29 -1.56
N HIS A 62 7.08 5.37 -0.95
CA HIS A 62 6.88 4.98 0.44
C HIS A 62 7.10 6.14 1.42
N ALA A 63 8.19 6.90 1.26
CA ALA A 63 8.47 8.06 2.09
C ALA A 63 7.40 9.16 1.92
N ALA A 64 6.94 9.40 0.70
CA ALA A 64 5.86 10.35 0.43
C ALA A 64 4.55 9.92 1.11
N GLN A 65 4.18 8.64 1.01
CA GLN A 65 3.02 8.08 1.70
C GLN A 65 3.12 8.18 3.22
N GLY A 66 4.31 7.97 3.78
CA GLY A 66 4.56 8.10 5.22
C GLY A 66 4.56 9.56 5.72
N THR A 67 4.79 10.52 4.83
CA THR A 67 4.83 11.95 5.15
C THR A 67 3.46 12.63 4.98
N ILE A 68 2.72 12.23 3.94
CA ILE A 68 1.38 12.73 3.64
C ILE A 68 0.38 11.85 4.39
N THR A 69 0.24 12.10 5.70
CA THR A 69 -0.66 11.32 6.56
C THR A 69 -2.00 12.03 6.76
N ILE A 70 -3.06 11.24 6.97
CA ILE A 70 -4.42 11.74 7.24
C ILE A 70 -4.43 12.66 8.47
N GLY A 71 -3.62 12.35 9.49
CA GLY A 71 -3.51 13.18 10.70
C GLY A 71 -2.87 14.55 10.47
N GLY A 72 -2.17 14.75 9.35
CA GLY A 72 -1.65 16.07 8.95
C GLY A 72 -2.70 16.98 8.30
N PHE A 73 -3.82 16.42 7.82
CA PHE A 73 -4.86 17.16 7.08
C PHE A 73 -6.23 17.20 7.81
N TRP A 74 -6.49 16.27 8.75
CA TRP A 74 -7.73 16.20 9.54
C TRP A 74 -7.44 16.31 11.04
N SER A 75 -8.24 17.11 11.77
CA SER A 75 -8.16 17.16 13.23
C SER A 75 -8.52 15.81 13.85
N ALA A 76 -7.78 15.40 14.89
CA ALA A 76 -8.06 14.18 15.66
C ALA A 76 -9.46 14.23 16.28
N GLY A 77 -10.43 13.60 15.62
CA GLY A 77 -11.85 13.63 15.97
C GLY A 77 -12.61 12.48 15.30
N ALA A 78 -13.95 12.50 15.36
CA ALA A 78 -14.81 11.44 14.82
C ALA A 78 -14.54 11.12 13.33
N ASP A 79 -14.05 12.11 12.59
CA ASP A 79 -13.74 12.02 11.16
C ASP A 79 -12.45 11.22 10.85
N PHE A 80 -11.56 11.03 11.83
CA PHE A 80 -10.28 10.36 11.61
C PHE A 80 -10.43 8.85 11.34
N ALA A 81 -11.30 8.18 12.08
CA ALA A 81 -11.56 6.74 11.90
C ALA A 81 -12.22 6.45 10.55
N GLN A 82 -13.13 7.33 10.13
CA GLN A 82 -13.79 7.25 8.82
C GLN A 82 -12.81 7.55 7.69
N ALA A 83 -11.93 8.55 7.85
CA ALA A 83 -10.91 8.88 6.88
C ALA A 83 -9.94 7.70 6.63
N ASN A 84 -9.52 6.99 7.69
CA ASN A 84 -8.68 5.79 7.56
C ASN A 84 -9.39 4.67 6.80
N LEU A 85 -10.67 4.42 7.12
CA LEU A 85 -11.47 3.43 6.41
C LEU A 85 -11.63 3.80 4.92
N LEU A 86 -11.98 5.05 4.63
CA LEU A 86 -12.11 5.55 3.26
C LEU A 86 -10.81 5.43 2.49
N PHE A 87 -9.67 5.77 3.11
CA PHE A 87 -8.36 5.59 2.51
C PHE A 87 -8.10 4.13 2.14
N GLY A 88 -8.35 3.19 3.06
CA GLY A 88 -8.20 1.75 2.79
C GLY A 88 -9.08 1.27 1.62
N LEU A 89 -10.33 1.74 1.54
CA LEU A 89 -11.25 1.41 0.46
C LEU A 89 -10.81 1.99 -0.88
N VAL A 90 -10.39 3.26 -0.91
CA VAL A 90 -9.89 3.92 -2.13
C VAL A 90 -8.59 3.25 -2.60
N ALA A 91 -7.66 2.97 -1.68
CA ALA A 91 -6.43 2.26 -1.99
C ALA A 91 -6.72 0.90 -2.63
N SER A 92 -7.68 0.17 -2.07
CA SER A 92 -8.14 -1.14 -2.57
C SER A 92 -8.76 -1.02 -3.96
N ALA A 93 -9.61 -0.02 -4.19
CA ALA A 93 -10.22 0.21 -5.51
C ALA A 93 -9.16 0.51 -6.58
N VAL A 94 -8.17 1.34 -6.26
CA VAL A 94 -7.05 1.62 -7.17
C VAL A 94 -6.20 0.35 -7.39
N ALA A 95 -5.91 -0.42 -6.34
CA ALA A 95 -5.16 -1.67 -6.49
C ALA A 95 -5.88 -2.66 -7.42
N ILE A 96 -7.20 -2.80 -7.27
CA ILE A 96 -8.04 -3.58 -8.18
C ILE A 96 -7.94 -3.02 -9.61
N GLY A 97 -8.05 -1.70 -9.77
CA GLY A 97 -7.86 -1.02 -11.06
C GLY A 97 -6.51 -1.37 -11.71
N LEU A 98 -5.41 -1.22 -10.97
CA LEU A 98 -4.06 -1.56 -11.45
C LEU A 98 -3.97 -3.04 -11.89
N VAL A 99 -4.58 -3.96 -11.13
CA VAL A 99 -4.60 -5.38 -11.49
C VAL A 99 -5.44 -5.64 -12.73
N LEU A 100 -6.58 -4.97 -12.88
CA LEU A 100 -7.51 -5.18 -13.99
C LEU A 100 -7.06 -4.55 -15.31
N PHE A 101 -6.54 -3.32 -15.27
CA PHE A 101 -6.13 -2.58 -16.47
C PHE A 101 -4.75 -3.00 -16.96
N ASP A 102 -3.90 -3.51 -16.06
CA ASP A 102 -2.52 -3.88 -16.40
C ASP A 102 -2.21 -5.38 -16.20
N ARG A 103 -3.20 -6.22 -16.52
CA ARG A 103 -3.11 -7.69 -16.37
C ARG A 103 -1.88 -8.30 -17.02
N LYS A 104 -1.36 -7.70 -18.10
CA LYS A 104 -0.18 -8.20 -18.80
C LYS A 104 1.08 -8.06 -17.95
N ALA A 105 1.28 -6.91 -17.30
CA ALA A 105 2.42 -6.72 -16.40
C ALA A 105 2.37 -7.69 -15.20
N TRP A 106 1.18 -7.93 -14.64
CA TRP A 106 1.00 -8.84 -13.49
C TRP A 106 1.19 -10.32 -13.81
N ARG A 107 1.04 -10.71 -15.08
CA ARG A 107 1.26 -12.09 -15.56
C ARG A 107 2.67 -12.30 -16.12
N GLY A 108 3.41 -11.22 -16.35
CA GLY A 108 4.78 -11.26 -16.85
C GLY A 108 5.79 -11.64 -15.77
N PRO A 109 7.03 -11.97 -16.17
CA PRO A 109 8.14 -12.08 -15.23
C PRO A 109 8.34 -10.76 -14.46
N ALA A 110 8.76 -10.85 -13.19
CA ALA A 110 9.12 -9.66 -12.43
C ALA A 110 10.21 -8.85 -13.15
N ALA A 111 10.12 -7.52 -13.07
CA ALA A 111 11.13 -6.64 -13.66
C ALA A 111 12.49 -6.89 -13.00
N SER A 112 13.55 -6.91 -13.82
CA SER A 112 14.93 -7.01 -13.35
C SER A 112 15.72 -5.81 -13.84
N TYR A 113 16.41 -5.14 -12.91
CA TYR A 113 17.29 -4.02 -13.22
C TYR A 113 18.41 -4.41 -14.20
N PHE A 114 18.84 -5.68 -14.16
CA PHE A 114 19.81 -6.22 -15.11
C PHE A 114 19.11 -6.80 -16.34
N PRO A 115 19.60 -6.49 -17.57
CA PRO A 115 19.05 -7.07 -18.78
C PRO A 115 19.30 -8.58 -18.80
N ARG A 116 18.25 -9.37 -19.09
CA ARG A 116 18.41 -10.79 -19.39
C ARG A 116 19.31 -10.93 -20.61
N LYS A 117 20.44 -11.63 -20.46
CA LYS A 117 21.23 -12.08 -21.61
C LYS A 117 20.30 -12.96 -22.47
N LYS A 118 20.13 -12.59 -23.73
CA LYS A 118 19.46 -13.41 -24.75
C LYS A 118 20.35 -14.58 -25.12
#